data_AF-A0AAW0NBN4-F1
#
_entry.id   AF-A0AAW0NBN4-F1
#
_cell.length_a   1.000
_cell.length_b   1.000
_cell.length_c   1.000
_cell.angle_alpha   90.00
_cell.angle_beta   90.00
_cell.angle_gamma   90.00
#
_symmetry.space_group_name_H-M   'P 1'
#
loop_
_entity.id
_entity.type
_entity.pdbx_description
1 polymer ?
#
loop_
_entity_poly.entity_id
_entity_poly.type
_entity_poly.pdbx_seq_one_letter_code
_entity_poly.pdbx_strand_id
1 'polypeptide(L)'
;MTRTLTRWQTTLTQRKAAGTQSHKGSFACSVVADGDVKHCVIYQTSSGFGFAEPFNMYPSLRELVLHYRHTSLIQHNQQLNVTLAWPALSPQPS
;
A
#
# COMPACT_ATOMS: atom_id res chain seq x y z
N MET A 1 10.13 8.59 29.75
CA MET A 1 10.58 7.59 28.76
C MET A 1 9.64 7.66 27.57
N THR A 2 10.06 8.31 26.50
CA THR A 2 9.23 8.65 25.35
C THR A 2 8.88 7.38 24.58
N ARG A 3 7.71 6.80 24.85
CA ARG A 3 7.12 5.77 23.99
C ARG A 3 6.59 6.50 22.77
N THR A 4 7.47 6.76 21.80
CA THR A 4 7.06 7.21 20.47
C THR A 4 6.22 6.09 19.89
N LEU A 5 4.89 6.24 20.00
CA LEU A 5 3.90 5.41 19.34
C LEU A 5 4.30 5.31 17.88
N THR A 6 4.74 4.13 17.45
CA THR A 6 4.98 3.79 16.05
C THR A 6 3.61 3.78 15.37
N ARG A 7 3.15 4.97 15.02
CA ARG A 7 1.87 5.28 14.39
C ARG A 7 1.84 4.60 13.02
N TRP A 8 1.28 3.39 12.98
CA TRP A 8 0.70 2.67 11.83
C TRP A 8 1.45 2.84 10.49
N GLN A 9 2.38 1.92 10.20
CA GLN A 9 3.39 2.04 9.14
C GLN A 9 2.92 1.84 7.68
N THR A 10 1.62 1.95 7.37
CA THR A 10 1.17 2.05 5.97
C THR A 10 0.04 3.06 5.83
N THR A 11 0.32 4.14 5.11
CA THR A 11 -0.67 5.13 4.73
C THR A 11 -0.95 4.97 3.24
N LEU A 12 -2.10 4.41 2.91
CA LEU A 12 -2.62 4.47 1.55
C LEU A 12 -3.14 5.90 1.34
N THR A 13 -2.38 6.71 0.59
CA THR A 13 -2.84 8.05 0.19
C THR A 13 -3.32 7.96 -1.24
N GLN A 14 -4.57 8.36 -1.48
CA GLN A 14 -5.07 8.54 -2.84
C GLN A 14 -4.45 9.82 -3.41
N ARG A 15 -3.19 9.75 -3.86
CA ARG A 15 -2.59 10.81 -4.67
C ARG A 15 -2.84 10.47 -6.14
N LYS A 16 -3.64 11.28 -6.83
CA LYS A 16 -3.52 11.37 -8.30
C LYS A 16 -2.07 11.73 -8.58
N ALA A 17 -1.34 10.88 -9.29
CA ALA A 17 0.03 11.18 -9.69
C ALA A 17 0.02 12.47 -10.54
N ALA A 18 0.46 13.57 -9.93
CA ALA A 18 0.57 14.88 -10.57
C ALA A 18 1.96 14.98 -11.19
N GLY A 19 2.07 14.64 -12.47
CA GLY A 19 3.31 14.74 -13.25
C GLY A 19 3.26 13.84 -14.46
N THR A 20 3.17 14.44 -15.66
CA THR A 20 3.33 13.87 -17.02
C THR A 20 2.84 12.44 -17.22
N GLN A 21 1.68 12.28 -17.85
CA GLN A 21 1.00 11.01 -18.12
C GLN A 21 0.43 10.33 -16.85
N SER A 22 -0.52 11.00 -16.20
CA SER A 22 -1.35 10.36 -15.17
C SER A 22 -2.10 9.20 -15.84
N HIS A 23 -1.60 7.96 -15.70
CA HIS A 23 -2.36 6.78 -16.07
C HIS A 23 -3.65 6.82 -15.24
N LYS A 24 -4.78 7.08 -15.89
CA LYS A 24 -6.11 7.08 -15.26
C LYS A 24 -6.31 5.70 -14.62
N GLY A 25 -6.11 5.57 -13.31
CA GLY A 25 -6.22 4.30 -12.58
C GLY A 25 -5.11 3.98 -11.57
N SER A 26 -4.05 4.78 -11.43
CA SER A 26 -2.96 4.43 -10.48
C SER A 26 -3.14 5.05 -9.09
N PHE A 27 -2.90 4.27 -8.04
CA PHE A 27 -2.89 4.68 -6.62
C PHE A 27 -1.46 4.58 -6.06
N ALA A 28 -1.21 5.22 -4.92
CA ALA A 28 0.08 5.13 -4.22
C ALA A 28 -0.10 4.55 -2.80
N CYS A 29 0.66 3.52 -2.48
CA CYS A 29 0.76 2.94 -1.15
C CYS A 29 2.12 3.34 -0.55
N SER A 30 2.10 4.01 0.59
CA SER A 30 3.34 4.37 1.29
C SER A 30 3.51 3.43 2.48
N VAL A 31 4.62 2.69 2.51
CA VAL A 31 4.95 1.73 3.56
C VAL A 31 6.27 2.12 4.21
N VAL A 32 6.39 1.94 5.53
CA VAL A 32 7.69 2.07 6.21
C VAL A 32 8.33 0.70 6.27
N ALA A 33 9.54 0.57 5.72
CA ALA A 33 10.34 -0.65 5.75
C ALA A 33 11.76 -0.28 6.19
N ASP A 34 12.27 -0.97 7.21
CA ASP A 34 13.62 -0.76 7.77
C ASP A 34 13.91 0.68 8.21
N GLY A 35 12.87 1.44 8.59
CA GLY A 35 12.99 2.85 8.99
C GLY A 35 12.83 3.86 7.86
N ASP A 36 12.77 3.41 6.60
CA ASP A 36 12.58 4.26 5.43
C ASP A 36 11.15 4.18 4.87
N VAL A 37 10.64 5.32 4.41
CA VAL A 37 9.36 5.38 3.69
C VAL A 37 9.58 4.98 2.23
N LYS A 38 8.87 3.95 1.79
CA LYS A 38 8.88 3.46 0.40
C LYS A 38 7.49 3.65 -0.20
N HIS A 39 7.46 4.12 -1.44
CA HIS A 39 6.21 4.35 -2.19
C HIS A 39 6.05 3.29 -3.26
N CYS A 40 4.96 2.53 -3.18
CA CYS A 40 4.56 1.52 -4.15
C CYS A 40 3.40 2.05 -4.99
N VAL A 41 3.46 1.91 -6.31
CA VAL A 41 2.33 2.20 -7.18
C VAL A 41 1.40 0.99 -7.17
N ILE A 42 0.11 1.22 -7.00
CA ILE A 42 -0.93 0.22 -7.22
C ILE A 42 -1.60 0.55 -8.55
N TYR A 43 -1.57 -0.40 -9.46
CA TYR A 43 -2.21 -0.30 -10.77
C TYR A 43 -3.66 -0.77 -10.67
N GLN A 44 -4.59 0.02 -11.21
CA GLN A 44 -5.94 -0.43 -11.53
C GLN A 44 -5.97 -0.91 -12.99
N THR A 45 -6.33 -2.17 -13.18
CA THR A 45 -6.51 -2.80 -14.49
C THR A 45 -7.96 -3.24 -14.66
N SER A 46 -8.31 -3.77 -15.83
CA SER A 46 -9.60 -4.44 -16.05
C SER A 46 -9.78 -5.69 -15.18
N SER A 47 -8.68 -6.33 -14.77
CA SER A 47 -8.69 -7.56 -13.96
C SER A 47 -8.69 -7.31 -12.46
N GLY A 48 -8.38 -6.09 -12.03
CA GLY A 48 -8.30 -5.70 -10.63
C GLY A 48 -7.13 -4.78 -10.31
N PHE A 49 -6.89 -4.61 -9.02
CA PHE A 49 -5.81 -3.84 -8.41
C PHE A 49 -4.60 -4.74 -8.13
N GLY A 50 -3.39 -4.20 -8.21
CA GLY A 50 -2.17 -4.90 -7.80
C GLY A 50 -0.92 -4.03 -7.88
N PHE A 51 0.19 -4.53 -7.33
CA PHE A 51 1.49 -3.84 -7.38
C PHE A 51 2.28 -4.15 -8.65
N ALA A 52 2.06 -5.33 -9.25
CA ALA A 52 2.72 -5.78 -10.46
C ALA A 52 1.91 -6.92 -11.10
N GLU A 53 2.02 -7.07 -12.42
CA GLU A 53 1.53 -8.28 -13.09
C GLU A 53 2.39 -9.51 -12.72
N PRO A 54 1.81 -10.72 -12.66
CA PRO A 54 0.41 -11.08 -12.95
C PRO A 54 -0.56 -10.90 -11.77
N PHE A 55 -0.16 -10.20 -10.71
CA PHE A 55 -0.91 -10.13 -9.43
C PHE A 55 -1.96 -9.01 -9.37
N ASN A 56 -2.36 -8.45 -10.52
CA ASN A 56 -3.38 -7.39 -10.63
C ASN A 56 -4.80 -7.97 -10.64
N MET A 57 -5.12 -8.76 -9.62
CA MET A 57 -6.34 -9.59 -9.57
C MET A 57 -7.26 -9.28 -8.39
N TYR A 58 -6.93 -8.26 -7.58
CA TYR A 58 -7.77 -7.91 -6.43
C TYR A 58 -8.93 -7.02 -6.87
N PRO A 59 -10.20 -7.34 -6.60
CA PRO A 59 -11.36 -6.56 -7.07
C PRO A 59 -11.50 -5.21 -6.36
N SER A 60 -10.80 -4.98 -5.24
CA SER A 60 -10.75 -3.69 -4.56
C SER A 60 -9.42 -3.45 -3.83
N LEU A 61 -9.10 -2.18 -3.57
CA LEU A 61 -7.96 -1.81 -2.72
C LEU A 61 -8.06 -2.43 -1.31
N ARG A 62 -9.27 -2.61 -0.79
CA ARG A 62 -9.49 -3.27 0.51
C ARG A 62 -9.02 -4.72 0.47
N GLU A 63 -9.41 -5.48 -0.55
CA GLU A 63 -8.99 -6.87 -0.66
C GLU A 63 -7.49 -7.03 -0.89
N LEU A 64 -6.89 -6.13 -1.69
CA LEU A 64 -5.44 -6.04 -1.84
C LEU A 64 -4.78 -5.84 -0.47
N VAL A 65 -5.23 -4.87 0.32
CA VAL A 65 -4.65 -4.62 1.66
C VAL A 65 -4.87 -5.80 2.61
N LEU A 66 -6.06 -6.42 2.60
CA LEU A 66 -6.35 -7.57 3.45
C LEU A 66 -5.47 -8.78 3.10
N HIS A 67 -5.15 -8.99 1.84
CA HIS A 67 -4.22 -10.03 1.42
C HIS A 67 -2.80 -9.74 1.95
N TYR A 68 -2.25 -8.57 1.63
CA TYR A 68 -0.89 -8.20 2.05
C TYR A 68 -0.77 -7.91 3.55
N ARG A 69 -1.84 -8.00 4.32
CA ARG A 69 -1.79 -8.04 5.79
C ARG A 69 -1.13 -9.31 6.31
N HIS A 70 -1.28 -10.42 5.60
CA HIS A 70 -0.70 -11.70 5.97
C HIS A 70 0.42 -12.13 5.01
N THR A 71 0.56 -11.43 3.88
CA THR A 71 1.56 -11.70 2.85
C THR A 71 2.55 -10.54 2.74
N SER A 72 3.85 -10.81 2.87
CA SER A 72 4.90 -9.79 2.70
C SER A 72 4.98 -9.31 1.25
N LEU A 73 5.33 -8.03 1.07
CA LEU A 73 5.62 -7.43 -0.24
C LEU A 73 7.00 -7.84 -0.80
N ILE A 74 7.77 -8.63 -0.06
CA ILE A 74 9.12 -9.09 -0.46
C ILE A 74 9.14 -9.79 -1.83
N GLN A 75 8.01 -10.40 -2.22
CA GLN A 75 7.84 -11.06 -3.51
C GLN A 75 7.89 -10.10 -4.70
N HIS A 76 7.54 -8.83 -4.50
CA HIS A 76 7.60 -7.78 -5.53
C HIS A 76 8.93 -7.03 -5.48
N ASN A 77 9.46 -6.81 -4.28
CA ASN A 77 10.74 -6.15 -4.06
C ASN A 77 11.34 -6.65 -2.74
N GLN A 78 12.56 -7.19 -2.78
CA GLN A 78 13.26 -7.73 -1.60
C GLN A 78 13.45 -6.69 -0.48
N GLN A 79 13.44 -5.41 -0.81
CA GLN A 79 13.54 -4.31 0.15
C GLN A 79 12.20 -4.00 0.85
N LEU A 80 11.10 -4.64 0.46
CA LEU A 80 9.78 -4.47 1.05
C LEU A 80 9.40 -5.68 1.89
N ASN A 81 10.24 -6.08 2.85
CA ASN A 81 9.90 -7.13 3.79
C ASN A 81 8.91 -6.64 4.87
N VAL A 82 7.73 -6.21 4.41
CA VAL A 82 6.67 -5.61 5.22
C VAL A 82 5.32 -6.10 4.75
N THR A 83 4.38 -6.16 5.69
CA THR A 83 2.96 -6.43 5.45
C THR A 83 2.15 -5.13 5.53
N LEU A 84 1.02 -5.07 4.84
CA LEU A 84 0.10 -3.94 4.93
C LEU A 84 -0.79 -4.04 6.17
N ALA A 85 -0.76 -3.02 7.02
CA ALA A 85 -1.74 -2.83 8.09
C ALA A 85 -3.05 -2.19 7.59
N TRP A 86 -4.16 -2.49 8.28
CA TRP A 86 -5.49 -1.92 8.06
C TRP A 86 -5.98 -1.22 9.34
N PRO A 87 -6.42 0.05 9.35
CA PRO A 87 -6.18 1.16 8.41
C PRO A 87 -5.55 2.42 9.08
N ALA A 88 -5.03 3.34 8.25
CA ALA A 88 -4.62 4.70 8.68
C ALA A 88 -5.80 5.71 8.72
N LEU A 89 -7.03 5.29 8.36
CA LEU A 89 -8.22 6.14 8.18
C LEU A 89 -9.50 5.60 8.84
N SER A 90 -9.45 4.56 9.66
CA SER A 90 -10.59 4.31 10.56
C SER A 90 -10.61 5.43 11.60
N PRO A 91 -11.74 6.12 11.87
CA PRO A 91 -11.87 6.83 13.12
C PRO A 91 -11.50 5.83 14.21
N GLN A 92 -10.53 6.17 15.05
CA GLN A 92 -10.28 5.34 16.22
C GLN A 92 -11.63 5.19 16.93
N PRO A 93 -12.08 3.97 17.25
CA PRO A 93 -13.17 3.86 18.19
C PRO A 93 -12.67 4.48 19.50
N SER A 94 -13.35 5.54 19.92
CA SER A 94 -13.16 6.23 21.19
C SER A 94 -13.42 5.30 22.37
#